data_AF-A0A158J5D5-F1
#
_entry.id   AF-A0A158J5D5-F1
#
_cell.length_a   1.000
_cell.length_b   1.000
_cell.length_c   1.000
_cell.angle_alpha   90.00
_cell.angle_beta   90.00
_cell.angle_gamma   90.00
#
_symmetry.space_group_name_H-M   'P 1'
#
loop_
_entity.id
_entity.type
_entity.pdbx_description
1 polymer ?
#
loop_
_entity_poly.entity_id
_entity_poly.type
_entity_poly.pdbx_seq_one_letter_code
_entity_poly.pdbx_strand_id
1 'polypeptide(L)'
;MKSTSETKRLRPFVRRFVHRFWRSERGNVAIEFVIVVPLLLLVLLGFTELYLYMRAVSIVERTAFTLADSIGQMQQVIDDTSTSNSNTLGSIWKAATLIAAPNTLQAKGGVVVTSVCDQTTGCTTPLTTPAQSWGAGTPQITWQRKAPWAASGMTSRVTSTNILPKTWPFRSGDSAIVVEVFYTYTPFAMTAPFWTKAPGTQTIYTRVYVRQRDGQPLLLKAAS
;
A
#
# COMPACT_ATOMS: atom_id res chain seq x y z
N MET A 1 82.67 -22.03 10.24
CA MET A 1 82.87 -22.53 8.86
C MET A 1 82.08 -23.84 8.80
N LYS A 2 80.92 -24.00 8.16
CA LYS A 2 80.40 -23.56 6.86
C LYS A 2 78.87 -23.36 6.93
N SER A 3 78.41 -22.36 6.20
CA SER A 3 77.03 -22.13 5.76
C SER A 3 76.68 -23.09 4.61
N THR A 4 75.46 -23.62 4.59
CA THR A 4 74.83 -24.13 3.35
C THR A 4 73.33 -23.87 3.38
N SER A 5 72.92 -22.91 2.57
CA SER A 5 71.56 -22.58 2.18
C SER A 5 71.00 -23.60 1.17
N GLU A 6 69.87 -24.23 1.48
CA GLU A 6 69.10 -25.03 0.51
C GLU A 6 67.85 -24.25 0.06
N THR A 7 67.98 -23.48 -1.03
CA THR A 7 66.83 -22.93 -1.77
C THR A 7 66.36 -23.92 -2.83
N LYS A 8 65.35 -24.74 -2.52
CA LYS A 8 64.71 -25.64 -3.50
C LYS A 8 63.75 -24.86 -4.41
N ARG A 9 64.12 -24.78 -5.69
CA ARG A 9 63.31 -24.31 -6.81
C ARG A 9 62.07 -25.19 -7.01
N LEU A 10 60.92 -24.76 -6.52
CA LEU A 10 59.60 -25.24 -6.98
C LEU A 10 59.12 -24.30 -8.09
N ARG A 11 59.21 -24.68 -9.38
CA ARG A 11 58.42 -24.09 -10.50
C ARG A 11 58.86 -24.63 -11.89
N PRO A 12 58.29 -25.76 -12.32
CA PRO A 12 57.85 -25.81 -13.73
C PRO A 12 56.45 -26.41 -13.94
N PHE A 13 55.92 -27.18 -12.98
CA PHE A 13 54.68 -27.94 -13.16
C PHE A 13 53.43 -27.06 -13.07
N VAL A 14 53.38 -26.16 -12.08
CA VAL A 14 52.27 -25.20 -11.89
C VAL A 14 52.13 -24.28 -13.11
N ARG A 15 53.25 -23.89 -13.72
CA ARG A 15 53.29 -22.98 -14.87
C ARG A 15 52.69 -23.63 -16.13
N ARG A 16 52.91 -24.93 -16.34
CA ARG A 16 52.30 -25.70 -17.45
C ARG A 16 50.80 -25.92 -17.24
N PHE A 17 50.36 -26.15 -16.01
CA PHE A 17 48.96 -26.37 -15.70
C PHE A 17 48.12 -25.11 -15.92
N VAL A 18 48.62 -23.96 -15.44
CA VAL A 18 48.00 -22.65 -15.65
C VAL A 18 47.95 -22.29 -17.14
N HIS A 19 49.03 -22.58 -17.89
CA HIS A 19 49.05 -22.27 -19.33
C HIS A 19 48.13 -23.18 -20.15
N ARG A 20 47.96 -24.45 -19.76
CA ARG A 20 47.00 -25.38 -20.38
C ARG A 20 45.55 -25.03 -20.05
N PHE A 21 45.29 -24.51 -18.85
CA PHE A 21 43.98 -24.00 -18.45
C PHE A 21 43.63 -22.71 -19.21
N TRP A 22 44.60 -21.81 -19.39
CA TRP A 22 44.45 -20.56 -20.17
C TRP A 22 44.30 -20.78 -21.69
N ARG A 23 44.83 -21.87 -22.24
CA ARG A 23 44.69 -22.20 -23.68
C ARG A 23 43.45 -23.05 -23.99
N SER A 24 42.61 -23.32 -22.98
CA SER A 24 41.38 -24.10 -23.16
C SER A 24 40.19 -23.15 -23.35
N GLU A 25 39.89 -22.80 -24.61
CA GLU A 25 38.74 -21.95 -24.97
C GLU A 25 37.40 -22.52 -24.49
N ARG A 26 37.33 -23.84 -24.28
CA ARG A 26 36.17 -24.54 -23.71
C ARG A 26 35.89 -24.19 -22.24
N GLY A 27 36.89 -23.72 -21.50
CA GLY A 27 36.74 -23.28 -20.10
C GLY A 27 36.22 -21.85 -19.96
N ASN A 28 36.37 -21.03 -21.00
CA ASN A 28 35.99 -19.62 -20.97
C ASN A 28 34.47 -19.44 -20.94
N VAL A 29 33.74 -20.22 -21.75
CA VAL A 29 32.26 -20.21 -21.79
C VAL A 29 31.65 -20.63 -20.46
N ALA A 30 32.24 -21.62 -19.78
CA ALA A 30 31.76 -22.06 -18.47
C ALA A 30 31.93 -20.99 -17.39
N ILE A 31 33.05 -20.25 -17.41
CA ILE A 31 33.32 -19.17 -16.46
C ILE A 31 32.38 -17.98 -16.71
N GLU A 32 32.17 -17.62 -17.98
CA GLU A 32 31.22 -16.58 -18.36
C GLU A 32 29.79 -16.94 -17.91
N PHE A 33 29.35 -18.17 -18.15
CA PHE A 33 28.03 -18.64 -17.72
C PHE A 33 27.85 -18.58 -16.19
N VAL A 34 28.86 -18.98 -15.42
CA VAL A 34 28.84 -18.95 -13.95
C VAL A 34 28.72 -17.53 -13.39
N ILE A 35 29.16 -16.50 -14.12
CA ILE A 35 29.05 -15.10 -13.69
C ILE A 35 27.78 -14.45 -14.24
N VAL A 36 27.47 -14.65 -15.53
CA VAL A 36 26.37 -13.99 -16.21
C VAL A 36 25.02 -14.50 -15.71
N VAL A 37 24.85 -15.81 -15.51
CA VAL A 37 23.56 -16.37 -15.07
C VAL A 37 23.12 -15.85 -13.70
N PRO A 38 23.92 -15.90 -12.61
CA PRO A 38 23.46 -15.36 -11.33
C PRO A 38 23.22 -13.85 -11.38
N LEU A 39 23.95 -13.11 -12.21
CA LEU A 39 23.69 -11.69 -12.43
C LEU A 39 22.34 -11.46 -13.12
N LEU A 40 22.02 -12.23 -14.17
CA LEU A 40 20.72 -12.19 -14.83
C LEU A 40 19.57 -12.58 -13.89
N LEU A 41 19.77 -13.61 -13.04
CA LEU A 41 18.78 -14.02 -12.04
C LEU A 41 18.55 -12.94 -10.98
N LEU A 42 19.60 -12.24 -10.53
CA LEU A 42 19.47 -11.12 -9.61
C LEU A 42 18.67 -9.98 -10.24
N VAL A 43 18.98 -9.63 -11.49
CA VAL A 43 18.26 -8.59 -12.24
C VAL A 43 16.79 -8.98 -12.43
N LEU A 44 16.52 -10.22 -12.82
CA LEU A 44 15.16 -10.74 -12.95
C LEU A 44 14.40 -10.63 -11.63
N LEU A 45 15.02 -11.06 -10.53
CA LEU A 45 14.43 -10.96 -9.20
C LEU A 45 14.12 -9.50 -8.83
N GLY A 46 15.05 -8.58 -9.08
CA GLY A 46 14.83 -7.14 -8.86
C GLY A 46 13.63 -6.59 -9.64
N PHE A 47 13.51 -6.93 -10.92
CA PHE A 47 12.37 -6.50 -11.74
C PHE A 47 11.05 -7.15 -11.30
N THR A 48 11.06 -8.43 -10.94
CA THR A 48 9.83 -9.09 -10.44
C THR A 48 9.35 -8.47 -9.13
N GLU A 49 10.27 -8.13 -8.22
CA GLU A 49 9.93 -7.47 -6.96
C GLU A 49 9.36 -6.06 -7.20
N LEU A 50 10.01 -5.28 -8.06
CA LEU A 50 9.52 -3.95 -8.43
C LEU A 50 8.13 -4.02 -9.07
N TYR A 51 7.90 -5.00 -9.95
CA TYR A 51 6.59 -5.25 -10.54
C TYR A 51 5.53 -5.58 -9.48
N LEU A 52 5.82 -6.49 -8.55
CA LEU A 52 4.89 -6.89 -7.49
C LEU A 52 4.57 -5.72 -6.55
N TYR A 53 5.56 -4.89 -6.22
CA TYR A 53 5.37 -3.68 -5.44
C TYR A 53 4.46 -2.68 -6.16
N MET A 54 4.78 -2.32 -7.41
CA MET A 54 3.98 -1.38 -8.19
C MET A 54 2.54 -1.89 -8.38
N ARG A 55 2.39 -3.19 -8.62
CA ARG A 55 1.08 -3.84 -8.67
C ARG A 55 0.31 -3.69 -7.36
N ALA A 56 0.97 -3.88 -6.21
CA ALA A 56 0.34 -3.70 -4.92
C ALA A 56 -0.10 -2.26 -4.68
N VAL A 57 0.73 -1.27 -5.05
CA VAL A 57 0.37 0.16 -5.01
C VAL A 57 -0.88 0.42 -5.86
N SER A 58 -0.89 -0.01 -7.12
CA SER A 58 -2.03 0.22 -8.02
C SER A 58 -3.32 -0.42 -7.53
N ILE A 59 -3.26 -1.61 -6.92
CA ILE A 59 -4.43 -2.27 -6.33
C ILE A 59 -4.96 -1.48 -5.13
N VAL A 60 -4.09 -0.97 -4.26
CA VAL A 60 -4.48 -0.17 -3.10
C VAL A 60 -5.12 1.14 -3.54
N GLU A 61 -4.53 1.81 -4.52
CA GLU A 61 -5.10 3.03 -5.10
C GLU A 61 -6.46 2.80 -5.72
N ARG A 62 -6.58 1.80 -6.59
CA ARG A 62 -7.86 1.41 -7.20
C ARG A 62 -8.91 1.09 -6.14
N THR A 63 -8.52 0.36 -5.09
CA THR A 63 -9.43 0.03 -3.98
C THR A 63 -9.92 1.29 -3.28
N ALA A 64 -9.03 2.22 -2.95
CA ALA A 64 -9.39 3.49 -2.32
C ALA A 64 -10.34 4.31 -3.20
N PHE A 65 -10.04 4.44 -4.49
CA PHE A 65 -10.88 5.20 -5.43
C PHE A 65 -12.25 4.56 -5.66
N THR A 66 -12.31 3.25 -5.91
CA THR A 66 -13.59 2.55 -6.14
C THR A 66 -14.48 2.55 -4.89
N LEU A 67 -13.88 2.40 -3.70
CA LEU A 67 -14.62 2.54 -2.45
C LEU A 67 -15.12 3.95 -2.24
N ALA A 68 -14.27 4.96 -2.45
CA ALA A 68 -14.67 6.35 -2.32
C ALA A 68 -15.83 6.69 -3.26
N ASP A 69 -15.75 6.30 -4.52
CA ASP A 69 -16.85 6.51 -5.48
C ASP A 69 -18.15 5.82 -5.05
N SER A 70 -18.06 4.56 -4.60
CA SER A 70 -19.23 3.81 -4.12
C SER A 70 -19.88 4.48 -2.90
N ILE A 71 -19.08 4.89 -1.92
CA ILE A 71 -19.55 5.54 -0.69
C ILE A 71 -20.04 6.96 -0.98
N GLY A 72 -19.44 7.67 -1.94
CA GLY A 72 -19.87 9.00 -2.39
C GLY A 72 -21.26 9.03 -3.00
N GLN A 73 -21.79 7.87 -3.40
CA GLN A 73 -23.16 7.72 -3.90
C GLN A 73 -24.15 7.24 -2.82
N MET A 74 -23.67 6.86 -1.64
CA MET A 74 -24.52 6.46 -0.52
C MET A 74 -25.00 7.70 0.24
N GLN A 75 -26.27 7.70 0.63
CA GLN A 75 -26.84 8.78 1.47
C GLN A 75 -26.59 8.53 2.96
N GLN A 76 -26.57 7.26 3.36
CA GLN A 76 -26.39 6.83 4.74
C GLN A 76 -25.65 5.50 4.79
N VAL A 77 -24.93 5.30 5.88
CA VAL A 77 -24.21 4.07 6.21
C VAL A 77 -24.70 3.58 7.57
N ILE A 78 -24.86 2.27 7.70
CA ILE A 78 -25.29 1.61 8.95
C ILE A 78 -24.05 1.12 9.68
N ASP A 79 -23.91 1.49 10.95
CA ASP A 79 -22.82 1.10 11.85
C ASP A 79 -22.97 -0.35 12.32
N ASP A 80 -22.90 -1.27 11.36
CA ASP A 80 -22.99 -2.71 11.58
C ASP A 80 -21.88 -3.44 10.80
N THR A 81 -21.38 -4.53 11.36
CA THR A 81 -20.40 -5.44 10.75
C THR A 81 -21.04 -6.53 9.90
N SER A 82 -22.37 -6.72 9.96
CA SER A 82 -23.08 -7.67 9.11
C SER A 82 -23.05 -7.25 7.64
N THR A 83 -23.28 -8.21 6.75
CA THR A 83 -23.44 -7.98 5.29
C THR A 83 -24.89 -8.13 4.85
N SER A 84 -25.84 -7.92 5.77
CA SER A 84 -27.27 -8.10 5.50
C SER A 84 -27.84 -7.02 4.58
N ASN A 85 -27.26 -5.81 4.61
CA ASN A 85 -27.66 -4.68 3.79
C ASN A 85 -26.42 -4.07 3.10
N SER A 86 -26.55 -3.61 1.87
CA SER A 86 -25.46 -2.99 1.09
C SER A 86 -24.88 -1.75 1.76
N ASN A 87 -25.68 -1.06 2.57
CA ASN A 87 -25.30 0.19 3.22
C ASN A 87 -24.63 -0.04 4.59
N THR A 88 -24.44 -1.29 5.04
CA THR A 88 -23.68 -1.56 6.26
C THR A 88 -22.19 -1.36 6.04
N LEU A 89 -21.49 -0.92 7.09
CA LEU A 89 -20.03 -0.88 7.09
C LEU A 89 -19.44 -2.27 6.79
N GLY A 90 -20.05 -3.35 7.28
CA GLY A 90 -19.65 -4.73 6.97
C GLY A 90 -19.60 -5.03 5.48
N SER A 91 -20.63 -4.63 4.71
CA SER A 91 -20.67 -4.76 3.26
C SER A 91 -19.59 -3.94 2.57
N ILE A 92 -19.33 -2.71 3.05
CA ILE A 92 -18.26 -1.84 2.54
C ILE A 92 -16.87 -2.46 2.80
N TRP A 93 -16.62 -3.00 4.00
CA TRP A 93 -15.37 -3.68 4.32
C TRP A 93 -15.17 -4.94 3.48
N LYS A 94 -16.23 -5.70 3.23
CA LYS A 94 -16.15 -6.88 2.36
C LYS A 94 -15.90 -6.48 0.90
N ALA A 95 -16.57 -5.46 0.40
CA ALA A 95 -16.30 -4.90 -0.93
C ALA A 95 -14.83 -4.48 -1.07
N ALA A 96 -14.27 -3.83 -0.05
CA ALA A 96 -12.85 -3.46 -0.03
C ALA A 96 -11.93 -4.67 -0.18
N THR A 97 -12.20 -5.75 0.55
CA THR A 97 -11.40 -6.98 0.45
C THR A 97 -11.51 -7.67 -0.91
N LEU A 98 -12.68 -7.58 -1.56
CA LEU A 98 -12.91 -8.14 -2.89
C LEU A 98 -12.21 -7.32 -3.98
N ILE A 99 -12.28 -5.99 -3.91
CA ILE A 99 -11.63 -5.10 -4.89
C ILE A 99 -10.10 -5.20 -4.78
N ALA A 100 -9.59 -5.36 -3.55
CA ALA A 100 -8.17 -5.50 -3.28
C ALA A 100 -7.60 -6.87 -3.69
N ALA A 101 -8.43 -7.84 -4.08
CA ALA A 101 -7.96 -9.15 -4.49
C ALA A 101 -6.97 -9.05 -5.68
N PRO A 102 -5.88 -9.83 -5.69
CA PRO A 102 -5.55 -10.92 -4.76
C PRO A 102 -4.76 -10.50 -3.52
N ASN A 103 -4.53 -9.20 -3.29
CA ASN A 103 -3.87 -8.75 -2.07
C ASN A 103 -4.82 -8.95 -0.88
N THR A 104 -4.37 -9.70 0.13
CA THR A 104 -5.16 -10.03 1.31
C THR A 104 -5.27 -8.84 2.27
N LEU A 105 -6.09 -7.86 1.91
CA LEU A 105 -6.29 -6.64 2.69
C LEU A 105 -6.72 -6.95 4.13
N GLN A 106 -7.57 -7.97 4.33
CA GLN A 106 -8.02 -8.39 5.65
C GLN A 106 -6.90 -8.85 6.59
N ALA A 107 -5.83 -9.44 6.05
CA ALA A 107 -4.73 -9.99 6.85
C ALA A 107 -3.56 -9.00 7.02
N LYS A 108 -3.35 -8.13 6.03
CA LYS A 108 -2.16 -7.26 5.94
C LYS A 108 -2.50 -5.79 5.79
N GLY A 109 -3.75 -5.38 5.99
CA GLY A 109 -4.19 -4.03 5.64
C GLY A 109 -5.20 -3.44 6.60
N GLY A 110 -5.78 -2.33 6.19
CA GLY A 110 -6.83 -1.62 6.90
C GLY A 110 -7.57 -0.68 5.97
N VAL A 111 -8.85 -0.44 6.26
CA VAL A 111 -9.62 0.62 5.60
C VAL A 111 -10.23 1.51 6.67
N VAL A 112 -10.18 2.81 6.45
CA VAL A 112 -10.85 3.80 7.28
C VAL A 112 -11.72 4.66 6.38
N VAL A 113 -12.96 4.89 6.83
CA VAL A 113 -13.89 5.81 6.20
C VAL A 113 -14.16 6.93 7.20
N THR A 114 -14.05 8.17 6.72
CA THR A 114 -14.30 9.38 7.50
C THR A 114 -15.33 10.22 6.78
N SER A 115 -16.37 10.62 7.49
CA SER A 115 -17.35 11.60 7.00
C SER A 115 -16.96 12.98 7.52
N VAL A 116 -16.96 13.96 6.62
CA VAL A 116 -16.63 15.36 6.87
C VAL A 116 -17.80 16.22 6.42
N CYS A 117 -18.17 17.15 7.27
CA CYS A 117 -19.22 18.14 7.06
C CYS A 117 -18.65 19.53 7.28
N ASP A 118 -19.39 20.54 6.84
CA ASP A 118 -19.15 21.90 7.26
C ASP A 118 -19.72 22.14 8.66
N GLN A 119 -18.88 22.64 9.57
CA GLN A 119 -19.26 22.97 10.94
C GLN A 119 -20.35 24.05 10.98
N THR A 120 -20.38 24.98 10.01
CA THR A 120 -21.35 26.08 10.02
C THR A 120 -22.78 25.60 9.78
N THR A 121 -22.97 24.43 9.16
CA THR A 121 -24.28 23.82 8.95
C THR A 121 -24.67 22.82 10.03
N GLY A 122 -23.82 22.64 11.05
CA GLY A 122 -24.08 21.76 12.20
C GLY A 122 -24.04 20.27 11.87
N CYS A 123 -23.66 19.89 10.64
CA CYS A 123 -23.52 18.48 10.22
C CYS A 123 -24.80 17.64 10.40
N THR A 124 -25.97 18.30 10.44
CA THR A 124 -27.27 17.66 10.59
C THR A 124 -27.88 17.33 9.24
N THR A 125 -28.76 16.33 9.21
CA THR A 125 -29.48 15.90 8.00
C THR A 125 -30.98 15.82 8.20
N PRO A 126 -31.79 16.12 7.17
CA PRO A 126 -31.35 16.74 5.92
C PRO A 126 -30.84 18.17 6.20
N LEU A 127 -29.83 18.63 5.46
CA LEU A 127 -29.53 20.05 5.40
C LEU A 127 -30.81 20.72 4.88
N THR A 128 -31.53 21.42 5.75
CA THR A 128 -32.89 21.91 5.49
C THR A 128 -32.96 23.07 4.50
N THR A 129 -31.83 23.52 3.96
CA THR A 129 -31.70 24.58 2.96
C THR A 129 -30.44 24.33 2.12
N PRO A 130 -30.30 24.86 0.89
CA PRO A 130 -29.00 24.90 0.24
C PRO A 130 -28.17 25.94 1.00
N ALA A 131 -27.59 25.55 2.14
CA ALA A 131 -26.62 26.34 2.89
C ALA A 131 -25.25 26.38 2.17
N GLN A 132 -25.24 26.01 0.88
CA GLN A 132 -24.10 26.12 0.00
C GLN A 132 -23.91 27.57 -0.43
N SER A 133 -23.16 28.29 0.40
CA SER A 133 -22.66 29.61 0.10
C SER A 133 -21.32 29.51 -0.65
N TRP A 134 -21.00 30.52 -1.45
CA TRP A 134 -19.66 30.67 -2.05
C TRP A 134 -18.58 31.03 -1.02
N GLY A 135 -18.96 31.24 0.25
CA GLY A 135 -18.05 31.43 1.37
C GLY A 135 -17.24 30.17 1.70
N ALA A 136 -16.08 30.38 2.31
CA ALA A 136 -15.24 29.30 2.81
C ALA A 136 -15.98 28.52 3.92
N GLY A 137 -15.98 27.19 3.83
CA GLY A 137 -16.52 26.30 4.87
C GLY A 137 -15.45 25.93 5.89
N THR A 138 -15.88 25.50 7.07
CA THR A 138 -15.00 24.98 8.12
C THR A 138 -15.20 23.47 8.22
N PRO A 139 -14.28 22.65 7.71
CA PRO A 139 -14.46 21.20 7.74
C PRO A 139 -14.41 20.66 9.16
N GLN A 140 -15.31 19.75 9.49
CA GLN A 140 -15.36 19.01 10.75
C GLN A 140 -15.61 17.53 10.47
N ILE A 141 -14.95 16.66 11.23
CA ILE A 141 -15.21 15.21 11.17
C ILE A 141 -16.53 14.91 11.88
N THR A 142 -17.51 14.36 11.16
CA THR A 142 -18.79 13.91 11.72
C THR A 142 -18.62 12.57 12.44
N TRP A 143 -17.96 11.63 11.76
CA TRP A 143 -17.65 10.31 12.28
C TRP A 143 -16.49 9.70 11.52
N GLN A 144 -15.85 8.74 12.16
CA GLN A 144 -14.80 7.93 11.57
C GLN A 144 -14.98 6.47 11.98
N ARG A 145 -14.84 5.56 11.03
CA ARG A 145 -14.93 4.12 11.26
C ARG A 145 -13.79 3.40 10.54
N LYS A 146 -13.17 2.46 11.24
CA LYS A 146 -12.13 1.59 10.71
C LYS A 146 -12.66 0.17 10.57
N ALA A 147 -12.16 -0.56 9.59
CA ALA A 147 -12.42 -1.97 9.47
C ALA A 147 -11.97 -2.71 10.76
N PRO A 148 -12.75 -3.69 11.26
CA PRO A 148 -12.46 -4.36 12.54
C PRO A 148 -11.15 -5.16 12.53
N TRP A 149 -10.67 -5.54 11.35
CA TRP A 149 -9.45 -6.30 11.12
C TRP A 149 -8.23 -5.41 10.82
N ALA A 150 -8.37 -4.08 10.84
CA ALA A 150 -7.26 -3.17 10.58
C ALA A 150 -6.16 -3.35 11.65
N ALA A 151 -4.90 -3.54 11.21
CA ALA A 151 -3.77 -3.71 12.11
C ALA A 151 -3.57 -2.49 13.04
N SER A 152 -3.00 -2.70 14.23
CA SER A 152 -2.87 -1.67 15.27
C SER A 152 -2.11 -0.41 14.83
N GLY A 153 -1.17 -0.53 13.89
CA GLY A 153 -0.43 0.60 13.33
C GLY A 153 -1.10 1.32 12.15
N MET A 154 -2.26 0.86 11.69
CA MET A 154 -2.99 1.43 10.55
C MET A 154 -4.13 2.33 11.03
N THR A 155 -3.74 3.43 11.65
CA THR A 155 -4.65 4.47 12.11
C THR A 155 -4.87 5.52 11.04
N SER A 156 -6.05 6.17 11.06
CA SER A 156 -6.33 7.30 10.18
C SER A 156 -5.26 8.38 10.30
N ARG A 157 -4.87 8.97 9.17
CA ARG A 157 -4.06 10.20 9.15
C ARG A 157 -4.92 11.46 9.03
N VAL A 158 -6.24 11.30 8.96
CA VAL A 158 -7.23 12.38 8.97
C VAL A 158 -7.55 12.68 10.44
N THR A 159 -7.10 13.83 10.91
CA THR A 159 -7.30 14.30 12.28
C THR A 159 -8.09 15.60 12.29
N SER A 160 -8.53 16.06 13.47
CA SER A 160 -9.22 17.35 13.62
C SER A 160 -8.40 18.55 13.12
N THR A 161 -7.08 18.43 13.04
CA THR A 161 -6.18 19.49 12.54
C THR A 161 -5.76 19.30 11.08
N ASN A 162 -5.99 18.13 10.50
CA ASN A 162 -5.62 17.79 9.12
C ASN A 162 -6.75 16.98 8.45
N ILE A 163 -7.89 17.63 8.25
CA ILE A 163 -9.10 17.00 7.73
C ILE A 163 -9.03 16.91 6.19
N LEU A 164 -8.85 18.05 5.53
CA LEU A 164 -8.80 18.18 4.08
C LEU A 164 -7.46 18.79 3.64
N PRO A 165 -6.99 18.50 2.42
CA PRO A 165 -5.82 19.17 1.85
C PRO A 165 -6.08 20.68 1.74
N LYS A 166 -5.05 21.50 1.96
CA LYS A 166 -5.17 22.98 1.84
C LYS A 166 -5.63 23.45 0.46
N THR A 167 -5.39 22.66 -0.58
CA THR A 167 -5.80 22.94 -1.96
C THR A 167 -7.21 22.48 -2.29
N TRP A 168 -7.89 21.77 -1.39
CA TRP A 168 -9.25 21.31 -1.60
C TRP A 168 -10.22 22.48 -1.41
N PRO A 169 -11.00 22.86 -2.44
CA PRO A 169 -11.99 23.92 -2.29
C PRO A 169 -13.14 23.41 -1.44
N PHE A 170 -13.15 23.75 -0.14
CA PHE A 170 -14.23 23.42 0.79
C PHE A 170 -15.07 24.66 1.07
N ARG A 171 -16.35 24.61 0.72
CA ARG A 171 -17.28 25.73 0.87
C ARG A 171 -18.24 25.50 2.02
N SER A 172 -18.87 26.59 2.43
CA SER A 172 -19.97 26.52 3.38
C SER A 172 -21.02 25.53 2.88
N GLY A 173 -21.50 24.64 3.75
CA GLY A 173 -22.47 23.60 3.39
C GLY A 173 -21.95 22.46 2.51
N ASP A 174 -20.65 22.39 2.19
CA ASP A 174 -20.08 21.23 1.53
C ASP A 174 -19.98 20.02 2.47
N SER A 175 -19.98 18.83 1.87
CA SER A 175 -19.61 17.58 2.52
C SER A 175 -18.46 16.91 1.76
N ALA A 176 -17.66 16.14 2.50
CA ALA A 176 -16.61 15.32 1.93
C ALA A 176 -16.55 13.97 2.63
N ILE A 177 -16.20 12.94 1.88
CA ILE A 177 -15.90 11.62 2.39
C ILE A 177 -14.42 11.37 2.13
N VAL A 178 -13.74 10.86 3.15
CA VAL A 178 -12.33 10.48 3.06
C VAL A 178 -12.23 8.99 3.25
N VAL A 179 -11.68 8.31 2.25
CA VAL A 179 -11.40 6.88 2.31
C VAL A 179 -9.89 6.70 2.35
N GLU A 180 -9.43 5.98 3.35
CA GLU A 180 -8.03 5.63 3.53
C GLU A 180 -7.87 4.11 3.46
N VAL A 181 -6.93 3.66 2.65
CA VAL A 181 -6.58 2.24 2.51
C VAL A 181 -5.12 2.07 2.84
N PHE A 182 -4.85 1.10 3.71
CA PHE A 182 -3.51 0.74 4.18
C PHE A 182 -3.22 -0.71 3.76
N TYR A 183 -1.98 -0.96 3.35
CA TYR A 183 -1.53 -2.31 3.04
C TYR A 183 -0.05 -2.48 3.37
N THR A 184 0.28 -3.47 4.18
CA THR A 184 1.65 -3.87 4.48
C THR A 184 2.15 -4.83 3.39
N TYR A 185 3.06 -4.31 2.59
CA TYR A 185 3.79 -5.07 1.59
C TYR A 185 5.05 -5.69 2.22
N THR A 186 5.27 -6.97 1.95
CA THR A 186 6.41 -7.76 2.43
C THR A 186 7.31 -8.05 1.24
N PRO A 187 8.41 -7.30 1.03
CA PRO A 187 9.30 -7.52 -0.10
C PRO A 187 9.96 -8.90 -0.04
N PHE A 188 10.31 -9.45 -1.20
CA PHE A 188 11.11 -10.66 -1.31
C PHE A 188 10.49 -11.89 -0.63
N ALA A 189 9.17 -11.94 -0.51
CA ALA A 189 8.47 -13.04 0.15
C ALA A 189 8.80 -14.42 -0.46
N MET A 190 9.09 -14.47 -1.77
CA MET A 190 9.49 -15.69 -2.47
C MET A 190 10.90 -16.17 -2.10
N THR A 191 11.80 -15.26 -1.72
CA THR A 191 13.18 -15.59 -1.31
C THR A 191 13.38 -15.55 0.20
N ALA A 192 12.32 -15.30 0.97
CA ALA A 192 12.33 -15.36 2.43
C ALA A 192 12.95 -16.65 3.01
N PRO A 193 12.80 -17.86 2.40
CA PRO A 193 13.50 -19.07 2.89
C PRO A 193 15.03 -18.99 2.81
N PHE A 194 15.56 -18.26 1.83
CA PHE A 194 17.00 -18.10 1.59
C PHE A 194 17.56 -16.80 2.21
N TRP A 195 16.69 -15.81 2.41
CA TRP A 195 17.04 -14.49 2.93
C TRP A 195 16.07 -14.06 4.03
N THR A 196 16.20 -14.69 5.19
CA THR A 196 15.32 -14.47 6.36
C THR A 196 15.41 -13.07 6.97
N LYS A 197 16.47 -12.31 6.64
CA LYS A 197 16.70 -10.92 7.06
C LYS A 197 16.51 -9.92 5.92
N ALA A 198 15.72 -10.26 4.90
CA ALA A 198 15.43 -9.34 3.80
C ALA A 198 14.80 -8.01 4.34
N PRO A 199 15.06 -6.87 3.68
CA PRO A 199 14.63 -5.55 4.15
C PRO A 199 13.13 -5.46 4.46
N GLY A 200 12.83 -4.65 5.49
CA GLY A 200 11.59 -4.62 6.24
C GLY A 200 10.30 -4.34 5.46
N THR A 201 9.20 -4.67 6.10
CA THR A 201 7.85 -4.44 5.61
C THR A 201 7.59 -2.97 5.36
N GLN A 202 6.96 -2.67 4.22
CA GLN A 202 6.59 -1.30 3.82
C GLN A 202 5.08 -1.16 3.88
N THR A 203 4.59 -0.09 4.51
CA THR A 203 3.15 0.20 4.53
C THR A 203 2.82 1.15 3.39
N ILE A 204 2.13 0.62 2.39
CA ILE A 204 1.49 1.37 1.32
C ILE A 204 0.25 2.04 1.91
N TYR A 205 0.10 3.33 1.65
CA TYR A 205 -1.02 4.15 2.13
C TYR A 205 -1.54 5.00 0.99
N THR A 206 -2.85 4.89 0.74
CA THR A 206 -3.55 5.76 -0.19
C THR A 206 -4.76 6.38 0.50
N ARG A 207 -4.99 7.65 0.21
CA ARG A 207 -6.15 8.41 0.69
C ARG A 207 -6.83 9.08 -0.49
N VAL A 208 -8.15 8.94 -0.55
CA VAL A 208 -9.00 9.55 -1.58
C VAL A 208 -10.06 10.41 -0.92
N TYR A 209 -10.29 11.57 -1.51
CA TYR A 209 -11.31 12.53 -1.11
C TYR A 209 -12.37 12.58 -2.20
N VAL A 210 -13.63 12.47 -1.82
CA VAL A 210 -14.77 12.63 -2.72
C VAL A 210 -15.82 13.52 -2.08
N ARG A 211 -16.61 14.21 -2.90
CA ARG A 211 -17.83 14.88 -2.44
C ARG A 211 -18.97 13.87 -2.49
N GLN A 212 -19.94 14.00 -1.59
CA GLN A 212 -21.15 13.20 -1.69
C GLN A 212 -22.02 13.72 -2.84
N ARG A 213 -22.61 12.81 -3.61
CA ARG A 213 -23.37 13.15 -4.81
C ARG A 213 -24.69 13.85 -4.52
N ASP A 214 -25.27 13.59 -3.36
CA ASP A 214 -26.50 14.22 -2.89
C ASP A 214 -26.28 15.60 -2.23
N GLY A 215 -25.01 16.03 -2.10
CA GLY A 215 -24.65 17.28 -1.43
C GLY A 215 -24.90 17.29 0.08
N GLN A 216 -25.15 16.12 0.69
CA GLN A 216 -25.39 15.96 2.13
C GLN A 216 -24.16 15.34 2.81
N PRO A 217 -23.96 15.53 4.12
CA PRO A 217 -22.96 14.77 4.85
C PRO A 217 -23.36 13.30 4.97
N LEU A 218 -22.39 12.40 4.87
CA LEU A 218 -22.64 10.97 4.98
C LEU A 218 -23.08 10.64 6.40
N LEU A 219 -24.28 10.08 6.54
CA LEU A 219 -24.83 9.73 7.84
C LEU A 219 -24.36 8.39 8.34
N LEU A 220 -24.19 8.30 9.65
CA LEU A 220 -23.99 7.04 10.35
C LEU A 220 -25.25 6.70 11.15
N LYS A 221 -26.00 5.71 10.69
CA LYS A 221 -27.16 5.16 11.40
C LYS A 221 -26.68 4.05 12.34
N ALA A 222 -27.21 4.01 13.56
CA ALA A 222 -26.95 2.89 14.47
C ALA A 222 -27.46 1.56 13.88
N ALA A 223 -26.79 0.46 14.22
CA ALA A 223 -27.31 -0.88 13.96
C ALA A 223 -28.68 -1.04 14.64
N SER A 224 -29.66 -1.55 13.90
CA SER A 224 -30.99 -1.91 14.37
C SER A 224 -31.03 -3.36 14.82
#